data_AF-A0A7G9QY95-F1
#
_entry.id   AF-A0A7G9QY95-F1
#
_cell.length_a   1.000
_cell.length_b   1.000
_cell.length_c   1.000
_cell.angle_alpha   90.00
_cell.angle_beta   90.00
_cell.angle_gamma   90.00
#
_symmetry.space_group_name_H-M   'P 1'
#
loop_
_entity.id
_entity.type
_entity.pdbx_description
1 polymer ?
#
loop_
_entity_poly.entity_id
_entity_poly.type
_entity_poly.pdbx_seq_one_letter_code
_entity_poly.pdbx_strand_id
1 'polypeptide(L)'
;MSGARRASIAPILAALLVVATTTVASATTVKTTKYYPYSQNRYFKSTHLKTCFTANLSGRIQVVFSKNTASPATTAFTNYTLVNPTLNVQARNCSTGKLKTMSKWRVKQSWWDYKCSLHASVSAGFPWGISVSATPNCGRTRTANRQTGYGRVAQVTQFNSGAPVHLGSIVRAQSGRCFSAGTTVTAWSGGRSDTFNLRNYKICYSK
;
A
#
# COMPACT_ATOMS: atom_id res chain seq x y z
N MET A 1 -90.03 -46.40 -10.97
CA MET A 1 -89.36 -45.77 -12.14
C MET A 1 -88.29 -44.84 -11.61
N SER A 2 -87.03 -45.18 -11.87
CA SER A 2 -85.84 -44.43 -11.47
C SER A 2 -85.77 -43.07 -12.17
N GLY A 3 -85.61 -42.00 -11.38
CA GLY A 3 -85.33 -40.66 -11.87
C GLY A 3 -83.99 -40.16 -11.35
N ALA A 4 -82.94 -40.27 -12.17
CA ALA A 4 -81.64 -39.66 -11.93
C ALA A 4 -81.65 -38.18 -12.38
N ARG A 5 -80.66 -37.41 -11.86
CA ARG A 5 -80.09 -36.10 -12.32
C ARG A 5 -80.15 -35.05 -11.19
N ARG A 6 -79.16 -34.20 -10.93
CA ARG A 6 -77.82 -33.92 -11.47
C ARG A 6 -77.13 -33.07 -10.38
N ALA A 7 -75.91 -33.42 -9.98
CA ALA A 7 -75.10 -32.56 -9.11
C ALA A 7 -74.40 -31.49 -9.96
N SER A 8 -74.62 -30.22 -9.64
CA SER A 8 -73.91 -29.09 -10.22
C SER A 8 -72.53 -28.96 -9.58
N ILE A 9 -71.47 -29.17 -10.36
CA ILE A 9 -70.09 -28.94 -9.95
C ILE A 9 -69.75 -27.48 -10.31
N ALA A 10 -69.58 -26.64 -9.29
CA ALA A 10 -69.07 -25.28 -9.46
C ALA A 10 -67.56 -25.33 -9.75
N PRO A 11 -67.05 -24.60 -10.77
CA PRO A 11 -65.61 -24.51 -10.99
C PRO A 11 -65.00 -23.57 -9.95
N ILE A 12 -64.13 -24.12 -9.09
CA ILE A 12 -63.27 -23.35 -8.21
C ILE A 12 -62.24 -22.63 -9.10
N LEU A 13 -62.42 -21.32 -9.31
CA LEU A 13 -61.40 -20.47 -9.89
C LEU A 13 -60.22 -20.40 -8.91
N ALA A 14 -59.18 -21.20 -9.16
CA ALA A 14 -57.90 -21.04 -8.51
C ALA A 14 -57.21 -19.79 -9.06
N ALA A 15 -57.27 -18.69 -8.30
CA ALA A 15 -56.46 -17.51 -8.59
C ALA A 15 -54.99 -17.87 -8.39
N LEU A 16 -54.25 -18.09 -9.48
CA LEU A 16 -52.79 -18.14 -9.44
C LEU A 16 -52.27 -16.76 -9.04
N LEU A 17 -51.88 -16.61 -7.77
CA LEU A 17 -50.96 -15.54 -7.37
C LEU A 17 -49.61 -15.83 -8.04
N VAL A 18 -49.34 -15.13 -9.14
CA VAL A 18 -47.98 -15.01 -9.65
C VAL A 18 -47.20 -14.13 -8.67
N VAL A 19 -46.48 -14.77 -7.75
CA VAL A 19 -45.48 -14.07 -6.93
C VAL A 19 -44.36 -13.67 -7.87
N ALA A 20 -44.39 -12.42 -8.33
CA ALA A 20 -43.28 -11.82 -9.03
C ALA A 20 -42.11 -11.74 -8.06
N THR A 21 -41.19 -12.71 -8.13
CA THR A 21 -39.91 -12.63 -7.43
C THR A 21 -39.12 -11.47 -8.05
N THR A 22 -39.15 -10.32 -7.39
CA THR A 22 -38.24 -9.22 -7.74
C THR A 22 -36.81 -9.70 -7.51
N THR A 23 -36.10 -10.01 -8.59
CA THR A 23 -34.67 -10.26 -8.53
C THR A 23 -34.00 -8.95 -8.13
N VAL A 24 -33.60 -8.85 -6.85
CA VAL A 24 -32.77 -7.74 -6.38
C VAL A 24 -31.45 -7.82 -7.14
N ALA A 25 -31.26 -6.88 -8.07
CA ALA A 25 -30.01 -6.75 -8.79
C ALA A 25 -28.88 -6.62 -7.76
N SER A 26 -28.05 -7.66 -7.66
CA SER A 26 -26.92 -7.66 -6.74
C SER A 26 -25.97 -6.55 -7.14
N ALA A 27 -25.67 -5.63 -6.23
CA ALA A 27 -24.74 -4.55 -6.48
C ALA A 27 -23.34 -5.11 -6.79
N THR A 28 -22.94 -5.06 -8.06
CA THR A 28 -21.61 -5.54 -8.49
C THR A 28 -20.54 -4.52 -8.11
N THR A 29 -19.55 -4.94 -7.33
CA THR A 29 -18.36 -4.11 -7.08
C THR A 29 -17.35 -4.34 -8.20
N VAL A 30 -17.09 -3.32 -9.00
CA VAL A 30 -16.04 -3.37 -10.03
C VAL A 30 -14.72 -2.93 -9.41
N LYS A 31 -13.68 -3.77 -9.56
CA LYS A 31 -12.31 -3.44 -9.14
C LYS A 31 -11.46 -3.06 -10.34
N THR A 32 -10.82 -1.91 -10.30
CA THR A 32 -9.85 -1.46 -11.30
C THR A 32 -8.50 -1.31 -10.64
N THR A 33 -7.44 -1.84 -11.25
CA THR A 33 -6.06 -1.69 -10.74
C THR A 33 -5.31 -0.70 -11.61
N LYS A 34 -4.64 0.30 -11.02
CA LYS A 34 -3.71 1.18 -11.73
C LYS A 34 -2.32 1.10 -11.11
N TYR A 35 -1.30 1.35 -11.93
CA TYR A 35 0.10 1.37 -11.53
C TYR A 35 0.69 2.76 -11.75
N TYR A 36 1.37 3.28 -10.73
CA TYR A 36 2.04 4.57 -10.76
C TYR A 36 3.53 4.38 -10.56
N PRO A 37 4.37 4.61 -11.59
CA PRO A 37 5.81 4.48 -11.45
C PRO A 37 6.37 5.59 -10.56
N TYR A 38 7.42 5.28 -9.82
CA TYR A 38 8.22 6.27 -9.13
C TYR A 38 9.71 5.99 -9.33
N SER A 39 10.50 7.06 -9.31
CA SER A 39 11.95 7.00 -9.34
C SER A 39 12.47 8.23 -8.60
N GLN A 40 13.33 7.99 -7.62
CA GLN A 40 13.93 9.02 -6.79
C GLN A 40 15.42 8.79 -6.74
N ASN A 41 16.19 9.80 -7.13
CA ASN A 41 17.63 9.72 -7.14
C ASN A 41 18.22 10.62 -6.06
N ARG A 42 19.22 10.12 -5.33
CA ARG A 42 19.99 10.90 -4.37
C ARG A 42 21.47 10.68 -4.61
N TYR A 43 22.20 11.78 -4.47
CA TYR A 43 23.64 11.83 -4.62
C TYR A 43 24.27 12.14 -3.28
N PHE A 44 25.41 11.53 -3.02
CA PHE A 44 26.15 11.74 -1.79
C PHE A 44 27.65 11.62 -2.06
N LYS A 45 28.47 12.43 -1.38
CA LYS A 45 29.94 12.44 -1.51
C LYS A 45 30.58 12.05 -0.19
N SER A 46 31.29 10.91 -0.15
CA SER A 46 32.07 10.48 1.00
C SER A 46 33.41 11.18 0.98
N THR A 47 33.67 12.00 1.98
CA THR A 47 35.00 12.58 2.25
C THR A 47 35.96 11.49 2.72
N HIS A 48 35.51 10.57 3.57
CA HIS A 48 36.32 9.48 4.12
C HIS A 48 36.79 8.45 3.06
N LEU A 49 35.91 8.09 2.12
CA LEU A 49 36.20 7.14 1.05
C LEU A 49 36.65 7.82 -0.25
N LYS A 50 36.63 9.16 -0.32
CA LYS A 50 36.87 9.95 -1.54
C LYS A 50 36.07 9.41 -2.75
N THR A 51 34.80 9.10 -2.50
CA THR A 51 33.92 8.38 -3.44
C THR A 51 32.55 9.02 -3.45
N CYS A 52 31.97 9.14 -4.63
CA CYS A 52 30.64 9.68 -4.86
C CYS A 52 29.69 8.53 -5.09
N PHE A 53 28.57 8.55 -4.39
CA PHE A 53 27.54 7.54 -4.43
C PHE A 53 26.28 8.11 -5.08
N THR A 54 25.64 7.29 -5.91
CA THR A 54 24.31 7.56 -6.43
C THR A 54 23.40 6.45 -5.99
N ALA A 55 22.28 6.80 -5.36
CA ALA A 55 21.26 5.87 -4.92
C ALA A 55 19.94 6.19 -5.63
N ASN A 56 19.51 5.30 -6.51
CA ASN A 56 18.23 5.38 -7.21
C ASN A 56 17.24 4.39 -6.58
N LEU A 57 16.17 4.93 -5.97
CA LEU A 57 15.05 4.16 -5.46
C LEU A 57 13.89 4.27 -6.45
N SER A 58 13.47 3.14 -7.03
CA SER A 58 12.41 3.09 -8.05
C SER A 58 11.46 1.92 -7.84
N GLY A 59 10.32 1.95 -8.52
CA GLY A 59 9.32 0.90 -8.45
C GLY A 59 7.97 1.39 -8.97
N ARG A 60 6.90 0.67 -8.61
CA ARG A 60 5.52 1.05 -8.91
C ARG A 60 4.64 0.99 -7.67
N ILE A 61 3.67 1.89 -7.60
CA ILE A 61 2.55 1.81 -6.67
C ILE A 61 1.39 1.19 -7.41
N GLN A 62 0.92 0.05 -6.95
CA GLN A 62 -0.35 -0.50 -7.36
C GLN A 62 -1.46 0.06 -6.48
N VAL A 63 -2.50 0.59 -7.11
CA VAL A 63 -3.70 1.13 -6.45
C VAL A 63 -4.91 0.37 -6.96
N VAL A 64 -5.68 -0.22 -6.04
CA VAL A 64 -6.95 -0.89 -6.36
C VAL A 64 -8.11 0.06 -6.05
N PHE A 65 -8.83 0.44 -7.09
CA PHE A 65 -10.05 1.22 -7.05
C PHE A 65 -11.23 0.26 -7.00
N SER A 66 -12.17 0.48 -6.09
CA SER A 66 -13.44 -0.23 -6.07
C SER A 66 -14.56 0.77 -6.30
N LYS A 67 -15.41 0.50 -7.30
CA LYS A 67 -16.60 1.30 -7.60
C LYS A 67 -17.82 0.42 -7.39
N ASN A 68 -18.75 0.90 -6.56
CA ASN A 68 -20.06 0.27 -6.44
C ASN A 68 -20.94 0.73 -7.61
N THR A 69 -21.45 -0.21 -8.41
CA THR A 69 -22.31 0.13 -9.56
C THR A 69 -23.67 0.68 -9.14
N ALA A 70 -24.16 0.36 -7.94
CA ALA A 70 -25.40 0.90 -7.38
C ALA A 70 -25.26 2.33 -6.82
N SER A 71 -24.03 2.78 -6.54
CA SER A 71 -23.74 4.14 -6.08
C SER A 71 -22.42 4.64 -6.67
N PRO A 72 -22.43 5.14 -7.92
CA PRO A 72 -21.22 5.51 -8.65
C PRO A 72 -20.45 6.67 -8.03
N ALA A 73 -21.03 7.39 -7.06
CA ALA A 73 -20.42 8.49 -6.33
C ALA A 73 -19.34 8.04 -5.31
N THR A 74 -19.27 6.76 -4.97
CA THR A 74 -18.35 6.26 -3.92
C THR A 74 -17.28 5.37 -4.53
N THR A 75 -16.19 5.97 -5.00
CA THR A 75 -14.97 5.20 -5.32
C THR A 75 -14.22 4.94 -4.01
N ALA A 76 -14.27 3.70 -3.51
CA ALA A 76 -13.52 3.30 -2.33
C ALA A 76 -12.13 2.81 -2.73
N PHE A 77 -11.10 3.30 -2.03
CA PHE A 77 -9.70 2.97 -2.27
C PHE A 77 -9.30 1.82 -1.36
N THR A 78 -9.23 0.63 -1.93
CA THR A 78 -9.14 -0.56 -1.07
C THR A 78 -7.70 -0.82 -0.64
N ASN A 79 -6.69 -0.67 -1.49
CA ASN A 79 -5.31 -1.05 -1.15
C ASN A 79 -4.23 -0.30 -1.95
N TYR A 80 -3.12 0.03 -1.28
CA TYR A 80 -1.88 0.49 -1.90
C TYR A 80 -0.81 -0.57 -1.71
N THR A 81 -0.17 -0.97 -2.81
CA THR A 81 0.86 -1.99 -2.77
C THR A 81 2.11 -1.51 -3.50
N LEU A 82 3.27 -1.61 -2.86
CA LEU A 82 4.53 -1.38 -3.57
C LEU A 82 4.91 -2.63 -4.36
N VAL A 83 5.04 -2.46 -5.66
CA VAL A 83 5.39 -3.50 -6.61
C VAL A 83 6.79 -3.25 -7.13
N ASN A 84 7.63 -4.28 -7.03
CA ASN A 84 9.04 -4.29 -7.42
C ASN A 84 9.85 -3.06 -6.94
N PRO A 85 9.78 -2.68 -5.64
CA PRO A 85 10.68 -1.66 -5.12
C PRO A 85 12.14 -2.11 -5.32
N THR A 86 12.90 -1.27 -6.01
CA THR A 86 14.28 -1.53 -6.43
C THR A 86 15.14 -0.36 -5.98
N LEU A 87 16.26 -0.67 -5.32
CA LEU A 87 17.28 0.30 -4.99
C LEU A 87 18.56 -0.08 -5.71
N ASN A 88 19.00 0.80 -6.59
CA ASN A 88 20.29 0.72 -7.24
C ASN A 88 21.25 1.68 -6.55
N VAL A 89 22.43 1.21 -6.18
CA VAL A 89 23.49 2.04 -5.62
C VAL A 89 24.77 1.81 -6.40
N GLN A 90 25.39 2.90 -6.85
CA GLN A 90 26.68 2.88 -7.54
C GLN A 90 27.70 3.76 -6.82
N ALA A 91 28.95 3.32 -6.80
CA ALA A 91 30.11 4.10 -6.36
C ALA A 91 30.92 4.57 -7.57
N ARG A 92 31.30 5.85 -7.56
CA ARG A 92 32.14 6.49 -8.58
C ARG A 92 33.24 7.30 -7.91
N ASN A 93 34.40 7.39 -8.56
CA ASN A 93 35.38 8.39 -8.17
C ASN A 93 34.77 9.80 -8.40
N CYS A 94 34.82 10.66 -7.39
CA CYS A 94 34.21 11.98 -7.48
C CYS A 94 34.85 12.90 -8.53
N SER A 95 36.16 12.74 -8.80
CA SER A 95 36.88 13.59 -9.73
C SER A 95 36.76 13.10 -11.16
N THR A 96 36.82 11.78 -11.36
CA THR A 96 36.87 11.19 -12.72
C THR A 96 35.52 10.66 -13.21
N GLY A 97 34.51 10.53 -12.33
CA GLY A 97 33.20 9.95 -12.67
C GLY A 97 33.22 8.44 -12.98
N LYS A 98 34.40 7.81 -13.02
CA LYS A 98 34.56 6.37 -13.29
C LYS A 98 34.03 5.55 -12.13
N LEU A 99 33.42 4.40 -12.44
CA LEU A 99 32.97 3.45 -11.43
C LEU A 99 34.14 3.03 -10.53
N LYS A 100 33.87 2.95 -9.22
CA LYS A 100 34.85 2.57 -8.22
C LYS A 100 34.38 1.32 -7.51
N THR A 101 35.16 0.25 -7.59
CA THR A 101 34.88 -0.99 -6.89
C THR A 101 35.06 -0.81 -5.39
N MET A 102 34.03 -1.19 -4.63
CA MET A 102 34.06 -1.23 -3.18
C MET A 102 34.34 -2.67 -2.73
N SER A 103 34.93 -2.85 -1.55
CA SER A 103 35.25 -4.18 -1.01
C SER A 103 34.01 -4.90 -0.47
N LYS A 104 33.03 -4.14 0.06
CA LYS A 104 31.78 -4.67 0.62
C LYS A 104 30.70 -3.60 0.53
N TRP A 105 29.44 -4.05 0.54
CA TRP A 105 28.26 -3.20 0.69
C TRP A 105 27.27 -3.77 1.70
N ARG A 106 26.47 -2.88 2.29
CA ARG A 106 25.31 -3.21 3.08
C ARG A 106 24.25 -2.17 2.77
N VAL A 107 23.16 -2.62 2.18
CA VAL A 107 22.10 -1.76 1.71
C VAL A 107 20.82 -2.12 2.44
N LYS A 108 20.15 -1.10 2.97
CA LYS A 108 18.88 -1.23 3.67
C LYS A 108 17.85 -0.31 3.06
N GLN A 109 16.69 -0.85 2.73
CA GLN A 109 15.48 -0.10 2.39
C GLN A 109 14.52 -0.13 3.59
N SER A 110 13.76 0.94 3.78
CA SER A 110 12.71 1.04 4.78
C SER A 110 11.56 1.88 4.26
N TRP A 111 10.35 1.44 4.57
CA TRP A 111 9.09 2.03 4.11
C TRP A 111 8.24 2.35 5.33
N TRP A 112 7.64 3.54 5.33
CA TRP A 112 6.77 4.01 6.39
C TRP A 112 5.43 4.43 5.81
N ASP A 113 4.38 4.03 6.50
CA ASP A 113 3.01 4.44 6.24
C ASP A 113 2.48 5.22 7.44
N TYR A 114 1.51 6.10 7.19
CA TYR A 114 0.78 6.75 8.26
C TYR A 114 -0.43 5.88 8.61
N LYS A 115 -0.52 5.45 9.87
CA LYS A 115 -1.64 4.67 10.38
C LYS A 115 -2.23 5.39 11.59
N CYS A 116 -3.56 5.37 11.70
CA CYS A 116 -4.30 5.80 12.87
C CYS A 116 -4.96 4.59 13.51
N SER A 117 -4.76 4.39 14.81
CA SER A 117 -5.55 3.47 15.64
C SER A 117 -6.48 4.29 16.53
N LEU A 118 -7.74 3.87 16.68
CA LEU A 118 -8.67 4.46 17.64
C LEU A 118 -8.52 3.73 18.96
N HIS A 119 -8.14 4.46 20.01
CA HIS A 119 -8.21 3.96 21.38
C HIS A 119 -9.48 4.53 22.00
N ALA A 120 -10.44 3.67 22.34
CA ALA A 120 -11.60 4.07 23.14
C ALA A 120 -11.27 3.84 24.62
N SER A 121 -11.21 4.91 25.40
CA SER A 121 -11.21 4.85 26.85
C SER A 121 -12.64 5.07 27.35
N VAL A 122 -13.11 4.18 28.20
CA VAL A 122 -14.38 4.33 28.93
C VAL A 122 -14.03 4.77 30.34
N SER A 123 -14.47 5.96 30.71
CA SER A 123 -14.39 6.47 32.08
C SER A 123 -15.79 6.60 32.66
N ALA A 124 -15.98 6.03 33.86
CA ALA A 124 -17.21 6.17 34.63
C ALA A 124 -16.96 7.13 35.80
N GLY A 125 -17.80 8.16 35.93
CA GLY A 125 -17.78 9.14 37.02
C GLY A 125 -19.13 9.22 37.73
N PHE A 126 -19.13 9.73 38.98
CA PHE A 126 -20.29 9.81 39.88
C PHE A 126 -20.87 11.25 39.97
N PRO A 127 -22.21 11.45 40.16
CA PRO A 127 -23.29 10.49 39.96
C PRO A 127 -23.32 10.16 38.46
N TRP A 128 -24.28 9.54 37.81
CA TRP A 128 -23.90 8.56 36.77
C TRP A 128 -23.52 9.18 35.40
N GLY A 129 -22.21 9.29 35.13
CA GLY A 129 -21.67 9.75 33.85
C GLY A 129 -20.75 8.70 33.23
N ILE A 130 -21.14 8.14 32.08
CA ILE A 130 -20.28 7.30 31.24
C ILE A 130 -19.75 8.20 30.12
N SER A 131 -18.45 8.48 30.13
CA SER A 131 -17.79 9.16 29.01
C SER A 131 -16.95 8.15 28.23
N VAL A 132 -17.22 8.06 26.94
CA VAL A 132 -16.40 7.31 25.99
C VAL A 132 -15.55 8.34 25.24
N SER A 133 -14.27 8.37 25.54
CA SER A 133 -13.31 9.19 24.80
C SER A 133 -12.60 8.30 23.78
N ALA A 134 -12.81 8.60 22.50
CA ALA A 134 -12.06 7.97 21.42
C ALA A 134 -10.88 8.88 21.08
N THR A 135 -9.67 8.48 21.48
CA THR A 135 -8.45 9.20 21.12
C THR A 135 -7.83 8.51 19.90
N PRO A 136 -7.82 9.16 18.71
CA PRO A 136 -7.09 8.63 17.57
C PRO A 136 -5.58 8.79 17.82
N ASN A 137 -4.87 7.67 17.94
CA ASN A 137 -3.41 7.64 17.94
C ASN A 137 -2.93 7.46 16.50
N CYS A 138 -2.44 8.54 15.90
CA CYS A 138 -1.97 8.55 14.54
C CYS A 138 -0.45 8.74 14.47
N GLY A 139 0.24 7.90 13.70
CA GLY A 139 1.70 7.97 13.61
C GLY A 139 2.28 7.28 12.37
N ARG A 140 3.55 7.60 12.10
CA ARG A 140 4.34 6.93 11.06
C ARG A 140 4.80 5.56 11.55
N THR A 141 4.22 4.51 10.99
CA THR A 141 4.58 3.13 11.29
C THR A 141 5.44 2.57 10.16
N ARG A 142 6.55 1.92 10.51
CA ARG A 142 7.40 1.22 9.54
C ARG A 142 6.68 -0.03 9.04
N THR A 143 6.29 -0.05 7.78
CA THR A 143 5.52 -1.13 7.15
C THR A 143 6.39 -2.21 6.53
N ALA A 144 7.58 -1.86 6.05
CA ALA A 144 8.53 -2.84 5.53
C ALA A 144 9.97 -2.39 5.74
N ASN A 145 10.87 -3.36 5.90
CA ASN A 145 12.30 -3.14 5.84
C ASN A 145 12.98 -4.33 5.14
N ARG A 146 14.09 -4.06 4.48
CA ARG A 146 14.94 -5.09 3.89
C ARG A 146 16.38 -4.67 3.98
N GLN A 147 17.26 -5.60 4.34
CA GLN A 147 18.70 -5.38 4.38
C GLN A 147 19.42 -6.49 3.62
N THR A 148 20.43 -6.15 2.84
CA THR A 148 21.22 -7.09 2.05
C THR A 148 22.68 -6.67 2.09
N GLY A 149 23.57 -7.64 2.29
CA GLY A 149 25.01 -7.47 2.15
C GLY A 149 25.46 -7.89 0.76
N TYR A 150 26.45 -7.20 0.20
CA TYR A 150 27.08 -7.59 -1.05
C TYR A 150 28.60 -7.62 -0.89
N GLY A 151 29.25 -8.46 -1.68
CA GLY A 151 30.71 -8.56 -1.76
C GLY A 151 31.34 -7.42 -2.56
N ARG A 152 32.52 -7.70 -3.11
CA ARG A 152 33.33 -6.73 -3.85
C ARG A 152 32.72 -6.41 -5.22
N VAL A 153 32.16 -5.21 -5.38
CA VAL A 153 31.54 -4.75 -6.63
C VAL A 153 31.46 -3.21 -6.65
N ALA A 154 31.32 -2.59 -7.82
CA ALA A 154 31.16 -1.14 -7.95
C ALA A 154 29.71 -0.66 -7.85
N GLN A 155 28.74 -1.55 -8.09
CA GLN A 155 27.31 -1.26 -8.09
C GLN A 155 26.55 -2.45 -7.51
N VAL A 156 25.49 -2.15 -6.76
CA VAL A 156 24.59 -3.14 -6.17
C VAL A 156 23.15 -2.79 -6.47
N THR A 157 22.33 -3.83 -6.65
CA THR A 157 20.88 -3.69 -6.82
C THR A 157 20.19 -4.54 -5.75
N GLN A 158 19.35 -3.89 -4.95
CA GLN A 158 18.47 -4.54 -3.99
C GLN A 158 17.05 -4.51 -4.52
N PHE A 159 16.53 -5.68 -4.89
CA PHE A 159 15.11 -5.91 -5.08
C PHE A 159 14.47 -6.25 -3.74
N ASN A 160 13.20 -5.90 -3.53
CA ASN A 160 12.43 -6.46 -2.44
C ASN A 160 12.12 -7.95 -2.69
N SER A 161 12.20 -8.84 -1.69
CA SER A 161 12.10 -10.31 -1.88
C SER A 161 10.68 -10.83 -2.10
N GLY A 162 9.97 -10.30 -3.09
CA GLY A 162 8.76 -10.92 -3.60
C GLY A 162 7.48 -10.71 -2.77
N ALA A 163 7.56 -10.35 -1.49
CA ALA A 163 6.38 -9.98 -0.72
C ALA A 163 5.96 -8.53 -1.06
N PRO A 164 4.72 -8.31 -1.57
CA PRO A 164 4.22 -6.97 -1.81
C PRO A 164 4.14 -6.18 -0.49
N VAL A 165 4.59 -4.92 -0.50
CA VAL A 165 4.46 -4.07 0.71
C VAL A 165 3.10 -3.44 0.69
N HIS A 166 2.21 -3.92 1.56
CA HIS A 166 0.88 -3.34 1.75
C HIS A 166 0.96 -2.08 2.61
N LEU A 167 0.54 -0.97 2.03
CA LEU A 167 0.32 0.32 2.68
C LEU A 167 -1.22 0.44 2.81
N GLY A 168 -1.73 0.75 4.00
CA GLY A 168 -3.12 0.42 4.41
C GLY A 168 -4.24 1.01 3.54
N SER A 169 -5.51 0.72 3.84
CA SER A 169 -6.68 1.19 3.08
C SER A 169 -7.13 2.62 3.47
N ILE A 170 -7.82 3.35 2.57
CA ILE A 170 -8.48 4.63 2.91
C ILE A 170 -9.92 4.59 2.38
N VAL A 171 -10.90 4.93 3.22
CA VAL A 171 -12.32 4.86 2.88
C VAL A 171 -12.80 6.00 1.96
N ARG A 172 -12.06 7.10 1.84
CA ARG A 172 -12.33 8.21 0.89
C ARG A 172 -11.02 8.86 0.43
N ALA A 173 -10.71 8.83 -0.87
CA ALA A 173 -9.57 9.62 -1.37
C ALA A 173 -10.02 11.02 -1.75
N GLN A 174 -9.58 12.02 -0.98
CA GLN A 174 -9.76 13.42 -1.35
C GLN A 174 -8.50 14.09 -1.90
N SER A 175 -7.36 13.42 -1.96
CA SER A 175 -6.15 13.89 -2.69
C SER A 175 -5.03 12.86 -2.58
N GLY A 176 -4.05 12.94 -3.48
CA GLY A 176 -2.93 11.99 -3.59
C GLY A 176 -2.28 11.63 -2.25
N ARG A 177 -2.33 10.33 -1.91
CA ARG A 177 -1.56 9.78 -0.79
C ARG A 177 -0.10 9.66 -1.18
N CYS A 178 0.74 10.08 -0.24
CA CYS A 178 2.17 9.86 -0.32
C CYS A 178 2.62 8.97 0.84
N PHE A 179 3.59 8.11 0.60
CA PHE A 179 4.30 7.36 1.63
C PHE A 179 5.75 7.83 1.70
N SER A 180 6.36 7.56 2.85
CA SER A 180 7.76 7.90 3.10
C SER A 180 8.62 6.65 2.93
N ALA A 181 9.74 6.80 2.22
CA ALA A 181 10.76 5.77 2.12
C ALA A 181 12.11 6.31 2.56
N GLY A 182 13.04 5.38 2.77
CA GLY A 182 14.33 5.67 3.32
C GLY A 182 15.29 4.53 3.04
N THR A 183 16.53 4.91 2.81
CA THR A 183 17.60 4.01 2.42
C THR A 183 18.80 4.26 3.32
N THR A 184 19.39 3.20 3.84
CA THR A 184 20.71 3.26 4.47
C THR A 184 21.70 2.50 3.62
N VAL A 185 22.79 3.15 3.22
CA VAL A 185 23.89 2.52 2.46
C VAL A 185 25.14 2.58 3.31
N THR A 186 25.74 1.44 3.59
CA THR A 186 27.11 1.34 4.10
C THR A 186 28.00 0.72 3.04
N ALA A 187 29.13 1.36 2.74
CA ALA A 187 30.10 0.88 1.78
C ALA A 187 31.49 0.80 2.42
N TRP A 188 32.28 -0.19 2.01
CA TRP A 188 33.65 -0.39 2.50
C TRP A 188 34.65 -0.28 1.34
N SER A 189 35.81 0.32 1.60
CA SER A 189 36.95 0.33 0.68
C SER A 189 38.19 -0.08 1.47
N GLY A 190 38.62 -1.34 1.30
CA GLY A 190 39.60 -1.96 2.19
C GLY A 190 39.07 -2.00 3.62
N GLY A 191 39.87 -1.53 4.58
CA GLY A 191 39.50 -1.44 6.00
C GLY A 191 38.66 -0.21 6.39
N ARG A 192 38.38 0.71 5.46
CA ARG A 192 37.58 1.93 5.73
C ARG A 192 36.14 1.72 5.34
N SER A 193 35.21 2.36 6.06
CA SER A 193 33.78 2.30 5.76
C SER A 193 33.12 3.65 5.97
N ASP A 194 31.98 3.85 5.33
CA ASP A 194 31.15 5.03 5.53
C ASP A 194 29.66 4.67 5.33
N THR A 195 28.77 5.33 6.06
CA THR A 195 27.33 5.03 6.10
C THR A 195 26.48 6.27 5.87
N PHE A 196 25.52 6.15 4.96
CA PHE A 196 24.63 7.24 4.55
C PHE A 196 23.19 6.86 4.79
N ASN A 197 22.46 7.76 5.45
CA ASN A 197 21.03 7.63 5.71
C ASN A 197 20.27 8.59 4.82
N LEU A 198 19.77 8.07 3.70
CA LEU A 198 18.94 8.80 2.74
C LEU A 198 17.48 8.66 3.18
N ARG A 199 16.98 9.63 3.95
CA ARG A 199 15.61 9.64 4.45
C ARG A 199 14.71 10.56 3.59
N ASN A 200 13.42 10.54 3.88
CA ASN A 200 12.43 11.48 3.35
C ASN A 200 12.20 11.38 1.84
N TYR A 201 12.29 10.17 1.26
CA TYR A 201 11.73 9.94 -0.06
C TYR A 201 10.21 10.02 0.03
N LYS A 202 9.61 11.08 -0.55
CA LYS A 202 8.16 11.22 -0.65
C LYS A 202 7.71 10.63 -1.98
N ILE A 203 6.88 9.61 -1.94
CA ILE A 203 6.42 8.90 -3.13
C ILE A 203 4.90 8.91 -3.12
N CYS A 204 4.30 9.49 -4.16
CA CYS A 204 2.86 9.76 -4.25
C CYS A 204 2.27 9.07 -5.48
N TYR A 205 1.00 8.67 -5.42
CA TYR A 205 0.32 8.08 -6.58
C TYR A 205 -0.36 9.13 -7.48
N SER A 206 -0.46 10.39 -7.05
CA SER A 206 -0.80 11.52 -7.93
C SER A 206 0.22 12.63 -7.71
N LYS A 207 0.50 13.38 -8.77
CA LYS A 207 1.25 14.64 -8.69
C LYS A 207 0.40 15.71 -8.02
#